data_AF-A0A7C3WYD5-F1
#
_entry.id   AF-A0A7C3WYD5-F1
#
_cell.length_a   1.000
_cell.length_b   1.000
_cell.length_c   1.000
_cell.angle_alpha   90.00
_cell.angle_beta   90.00
_cell.angle_gamma   90.00
#
_symmetry.space_group_name_H-M   'P 1'
#
loop_
_entity.id
_entity.type
_entity.pdbx_description
1 polymer ?
#
loop_
_entity_poly.entity_id
_entity_poly.type
_entity_poly.pdbx_seq_one_letter_code
_entity_poly.pdbx_strand_id
1 'polypeptide(L)'
;TCPVCGDLPLMGFLRSEDGLRVLECSRCGTRWGFPRLMCPFCSTTDQEKLSYIYAEEDPDHRLYLCENCHRYLKVTQGYTGKDEELVLPLEDLSTAYLDLEAEKRGYRRGCRTVFS
;
A
#
# COMPACT_ATOMS: atom_id res chain seq x y z
N THR A 1 8.18 6.99 4.77
CA THR A 1 9.38 6.16 4.99
C THR A 1 9.29 5.49 6.36
N CYS A 2 9.78 4.25 6.49
CA CYS A 2 9.77 3.52 7.75
C CYS A 2 10.52 4.30 8.86
N PRO A 3 9.91 4.51 10.04
CA PRO A 3 10.53 5.28 11.11
C PRO A 3 11.69 4.56 11.81
N VAL A 4 11.87 3.25 11.56
CA VAL A 4 12.90 2.43 12.22
C VAL A 4 14.14 2.27 11.34
N CYS A 5 13.99 1.86 10.08
CA CYS A 5 15.13 1.55 9.21
C CYS A 5 15.28 2.45 7.97
N GLY A 6 14.36 3.38 7.73
CA GLY A 6 14.42 4.28 6.58
C GLY A 6 14.01 3.64 5.25
N ASP A 7 13.57 2.39 5.22
CA ASP A 7 13.13 1.73 3.98
C ASP A 7 11.67 2.09 3.61
N LEU A 8 11.25 1.65 2.43
CA LEU A 8 9.92 1.92 1.88
C LEU A 8 8.88 0.89 2.36
N PRO A 9 7.58 1.23 2.32
CA PRO A 9 6.54 0.28 2.67
C PRO A 9 6.39 -0.83 1.63
N LEU A 10 6.12 -2.06 2.09
CA LEU A 10 5.74 -3.20 1.27
C LEU A 10 4.32 -3.03 0.70
N MET A 11 3.39 -2.83 1.64
CA MET A 11 1.95 -2.75 1.50
C MET A 11 1.41 -1.93 2.70
N GLY A 12 0.12 -1.64 2.71
CA GLY A 12 -0.59 -1.23 3.91
C GLY A 12 -1.94 -1.91 4.09
N PHE A 13 -2.63 -1.55 5.15
CA PHE A 13 -4.04 -1.85 5.34
C PHE A 13 -4.79 -0.65 5.92
N LEU A 14 -6.10 -0.62 5.73
CA LEU A 14 -6.98 0.31 6.43
C LEU A 14 -7.49 -0.38 7.68
N ARG A 15 -7.04 0.06 8.85
CA ARG A 15 -7.47 -0.48 10.14
C ARG A 15 -9.00 -0.46 10.25
N SER A 16 -9.57 -1.58 10.67
CA SER A 16 -11.03 -1.79 10.69
C SER A 16 -11.76 -0.82 11.61
N GLU A 17 -11.10 -0.42 12.71
CA GLU A 17 -11.67 0.39 13.79
C GLU A 17 -11.92 1.85 13.39
N ASP A 18 -10.96 2.48 12.70
CA ASP A 18 -10.96 3.92 12.43
C ASP A 18 -10.56 4.29 11.00
N GLY A 19 -10.29 3.29 10.16
CA GLY A 19 -9.83 3.49 8.79
C GLY A 19 -8.43 4.10 8.70
N LEU A 20 -7.64 4.13 9.79
CA LEU A 20 -6.25 4.58 9.73
C LEU A 20 -5.48 3.70 8.75
N ARG A 21 -4.75 4.33 7.82
CA ARG A 21 -3.84 3.59 6.95
C ARG A 21 -2.58 3.24 7.74
N VAL A 22 -2.36 1.94 7.93
CA VAL A 22 -1.16 1.40 8.54
C VAL A 22 -0.30 0.82 7.43
N LEU A 23 0.99 1.16 7.42
CA LEU A 23 1.96 0.66 6.46
C LEU A 23 2.88 -0.35 7.15
N GLU A 24 3.37 -1.33 6.41
CA GLU A 24 4.42 -2.25 6.87
C GLU A 24 5.69 -2.09 6.04
N CYS A 25 6.84 -2.11 6.71
CA CYS A 25 8.13 -1.93 6.07
C CYS A 25 8.54 -3.18 5.29
N SER A 26 8.99 -3.01 4.05
CA SER A 26 9.48 -4.12 3.19
C SER A 26 10.74 -4.80 3.69
N ARG A 27 11.45 -4.21 4.66
CA ARG A 27 12.73 -4.71 5.15
C ARG A 27 12.68 -5.22 6.58
N CYS A 28 12.17 -4.41 7.50
CA CYS A 28 12.18 -4.74 8.93
C CYS A 28 10.82 -5.15 9.48
N GLY A 29 9.76 -5.17 8.66
CA GLY A 29 8.40 -5.53 9.09
C GLY A 29 7.75 -4.55 10.07
N THR A 30 8.40 -3.43 10.42
CA THR A 30 7.80 -2.43 11.32
C THR A 30 6.51 -1.89 10.70
N ARG A 31 5.45 -1.84 11.52
CA ARG A 31 4.17 -1.20 11.18
C ARG A 31 4.08 0.21 11.74
N TRP A 32 3.51 1.14 10.99
CA TRP A 32 3.25 2.50 11.47
C TRP A 32 2.03 3.13 10.79
N GLY A 33 1.33 4.01 11.51
CA GLY A 33 0.23 4.80 10.97
C GLY A 33 0.74 5.86 9.99
N PHE A 34 0.02 6.07 8.90
CA PHE A 34 0.39 7.02 7.85
C PHE A 34 -0.84 7.75 7.28
N PRO A 35 -0.80 9.09 7.06
CA PRO A 35 -1.97 9.84 6.57
C PRO A 35 -2.52 9.29 5.26
N ARG A 36 -3.85 9.16 5.13
CA ARG A 36 -4.49 8.60 3.92
C ARG A 36 -4.29 9.48 2.67
N LEU A 37 -4.32 10.80 2.86
CA LEU A 37 -4.27 11.80 1.80
C LEU A 37 -2.83 12.29 1.54
N MET A 38 -1.88 11.36 1.54
CA MET A 38 -0.46 11.65 1.30
C MET A 38 0.19 10.48 0.56
N CYS A 39 1.07 10.76 -0.40
CA CYS A 39 1.89 9.70 -1.01
C CYS A 39 2.97 9.25 -0.02
N PRO A 40 3.09 7.95 0.32
CA PRO A 40 4.13 7.46 1.22
C PRO A 40 5.56 7.53 0.65
N PHE A 41 5.68 7.84 -0.65
CA PHE A 41 6.95 7.79 -1.36
C PHE A 41 7.52 9.16 -1.76
N CYS A 42 6.67 10.14 -2.09
CA CYS A 42 7.10 11.50 -2.43
C CYS A 42 6.46 12.58 -1.55
N SER A 43 5.62 12.19 -0.58
CA SER A 43 4.96 13.06 0.38
C SER A 43 4.03 14.12 -0.21
N THR A 44 3.69 14.04 -1.51
CA THR A 44 2.65 14.91 -2.07
C THR A 44 1.32 14.72 -1.34
N THR A 45 0.65 15.81 -1.02
CA THR A 45 -0.71 15.88 -0.47
C THR A 45 -1.71 16.46 -1.47
N ASP A 46 -1.27 16.69 -2.71
CA ASP A 46 -2.09 17.15 -3.81
C ASP A 46 -3.07 16.05 -4.22
N GLN A 47 -4.35 16.25 -3.91
CA GLN A 47 -5.38 15.22 -4.12
C GLN A 47 -5.69 14.99 -5.59
N GLU A 48 -5.42 15.96 -6.48
CA GLU A 48 -5.62 15.77 -7.92
C GLU A 48 -4.61 14.76 -8.50
N LYS A 49 -3.49 14.54 -7.80
CA LYS A 49 -2.44 13.57 -8.18
C LYS A 49 -2.53 12.24 -7.44
N LEU A 50 -3.53 12.06 -6.58
CA LEU A 50 -3.70 10.85 -5.77
C LEU A 50 -5.03 10.19 -6.11
N SER A 51 -4.96 8.95 -6.58
CA SER A 51 -6.15 8.15 -6.88
C SER A 51 -6.00 6.75 -6.31
N TYR A 52 -7.06 5.96 -6.37
CA TYR A 52 -7.00 4.54 -6.09
C TYR A 52 -7.94 3.79 -7.03
N ILE A 53 -7.60 2.53 -7.30
CA ILE A 53 -8.42 1.61 -8.08
C ILE A 53 -8.58 0.30 -7.31
N TYR A 54 -9.61 -0.46 -7.64
CA TYR A 54 -9.88 -1.80 -7.13
C TYR A 54 -10.62 -2.60 -8.20
N ALA A 55 -10.58 -3.93 -8.12
CA ALA A 55 -11.42 -4.79 -8.96
C ALA A 55 -12.80 -4.93 -8.31
N GLU A 56 -13.88 -4.96 -9.10
CA GLU A 56 -15.24 -5.07 -8.53
C GLU A 56 -15.43 -6.38 -7.76
N GLU A 57 -14.77 -7.45 -8.19
CA GLU A 57 -14.77 -8.75 -7.54
C GLU A 57 -13.87 -8.80 -6.28
N ASP A 58 -13.01 -7.81 -6.07
CA ASP A 58 -12.08 -7.71 -4.94
C ASP A 58 -11.99 -6.26 -4.40
N PRO A 59 -13.06 -5.76 -3.77
CA PRO A 59 -13.13 -4.38 -3.28
C PRO A 59 -12.25 -4.11 -2.04
N ASP A 60 -11.79 -5.17 -1.37
CA ASP A 60 -10.96 -5.11 -0.18
C ASP A 60 -9.52 -4.75 -0.54
N HIS A 61 -9.05 -5.14 -1.74
CA HIS A 61 -7.72 -4.83 -2.21
C HIS A 61 -7.71 -3.62 -3.14
N ARG A 62 -7.03 -2.57 -2.69
CA ARG A 62 -6.93 -1.29 -3.39
C ARG A 62 -5.51 -1.04 -3.82
N LEU A 63 -5.38 -0.47 -5.02
CA LEU A 63 -4.12 0.03 -5.54
C LEU A 63 -4.14 1.55 -5.52
N TYR A 64 -3.41 2.14 -4.58
CA TYR A 64 -3.24 3.59 -4.47
C TYR A 64 -2.18 4.06 -5.45
N LEU A 65 -2.50 5.08 -6.23
CA LEU A 65 -1.70 5.61 -7.32
C LEU A 65 -1.26 7.04 -7.03
N CYS A 66 -0.06 7.40 -7.48
CA CYS A 66 0.46 8.75 -7.38
C CYS A 66 1.03 9.23 -8.71
N GLU A 67 0.34 10.15 -9.36
CA GLU A 67 0.76 10.77 -10.62
C GLU A 67 2.04 11.59 -10.45
N ASN A 68 2.32 12.11 -9.25
CA ASN A 68 3.51 12.93 -9.01
C ASN A 68 4.83 12.14 -9.10
N CYS A 69 4.83 10.85 -8.75
CA CYS A 69 6.05 10.04 -8.76
C CYS A 69 5.93 8.70 -9.50
N HIS A 70 4.77 8.49 -10.14
CA HIS A 70 4.37 7.27 -10.86
C HIS A 70 4.63 6.00 -10.06
N ARG A 71 4.35 6.03 -8.75
CA ARG A 71 4.45 4.86 -7.86
C ARG A 71 3.10 4.47 -7.33
N TYR A 72 2.94 3.17 -7.05
CA TYR A 72 1.73 2.62 -6.43
C TYR A 72 2.00 1.99 -5.06
N LEU A 73 0.95 1.88 -4.25
CA LEU A 73 0.93 1.15 -2.98
C LEU A 73 -0.32 0.27 -2.95
N LYS A 74 -0.14 -1.03 -2.75
CA LYS A 74 -1.24 -1.94 -2.43
C LYS A 74 -1.70 -1.74 -0.99
N VAL A 75 -3.01 -1.70 -0.78
CA VAL A 75 -3.63 -1.51 0.53
C VAL A 75 -4.85 -2.42 0.63
N THR A 76 -4.89 -3.30 1.64
CA THR A 76 -6.05 -4.15 1.92
C THR A 76 -6.96 -3.55 2.99
N GLN A 77 -8.19 -4.04 3.12
CA GLN A 77 -9.08 -3.69 4.20
C GLN A 77 -8.76 -4.52 5.45
N GLY A 78 -8.77 -3.87 6.61
CA GLY A 78 -8.60 -4.53 7.90
C GLY A 78 -9.77 -5.45 8.28
N TYR A 79 -9.50 -6.44 9.11
CA TYR A 79 -10.50 -7.36 9.64
C TYR A 79 -10.96 -6.90 11.02
N THR A 80 -12.27 -6.78 11.22
CA THR A 80 -12.87 -6.32 12.49
C THR A 80 -12.35 -7.13 13.68
N GLY A 81 -11.60 -6.46 14.57
CA GLY A 81 -11.01 -7.04 15.78
C GLY A 81 -9.85 -8.02 15.54
N LYS A 82 -9.33 -8.10 14.31
CA LYS A 82 -8.30 -9.07 13.88
C LYS A 82 -7.21 -8.45 12.99
N ASP A 83 -7.06 -7.14 13.01
CA ASP A 83 -6.05 -6.44 12.20
C ASP A 83 -4.60 -6.91 12.50
N GLU A 84 -4.34 -7.40 13.71
CA GLU A 84 -3.04 -7.98 14.07
C GLU A 84 -2.75 -9.33 13.40
N GLU A 85 -3.80 -10.08 13.00
CA GLU A 85 -3.69 -11.37 12.31
C GLU A 85 -3.33 -11.22 10.82
N LEU A 86 -3.39 -10.00 10.26
CA LEU A 86 -3.01 -9.73 8.87
C LEU A 86 -1.53 -10.06 8.64
N VAL A 87 -1.25 -10.88 7.63
CA VAL A 87 0.10 -11.19 7.17
C VAL A 87 0.33 -10.50 5.83
N LEU A 88 0.73 -9.23 5.87
CA LEU A 88 0.86 -8.43 4.64
C LEU A 88 1.84 -8.97 3.60
N PRO A 89 2.92 -9.71 3.93
CA PRO A 89 3.72 -10.37 2.91
C PRO A 89 2.96 -11.45 2.14
N LEU A 90 1.98 -12.10 2.77
CA LEU A 90 1.11 -13.06 2.10
C LEU A 90 0.04 -12.35 1.26
N GLU A 91 -0.55 -11.28 1.80
CA GLU A 91 -1.48 -10.42 1.03
C GLU A 91 -0.80 -9.80 -0.19
N ASP A 92 0.47 -9.42 -0.07
CA ASP A 92 1.25 -8.91 -1.17
C ASP A 92 1.39 -9.94 -2.30
N LEU A 93 1.63 -11.20 -1.95
CA LEU A 93 1.75 -12.31 -2.90
C LEU A 93 0.40 -12.68 -3.52
N SER A 94 -0.67 -12.75 -2.73
CA SER A 94 -2.02 -13.09 -3.21
C SER A 94 -2.55 -12.02 -4.19
N THR A 95 -2.11 -10.78 -4.03
CA THR A 95 -2.51 -9.62 -4.85
C THR A 95 -1.51 -9.28 -5.96
N ALA A 96 -0.64 -10.21 -6.36
CA ALA A 96 0.33 -9.97 -7.44
C ALA A 96 -0.31 -9.51 -8.78
N TYR A 97 -1.58 -9.88 -9.01
CA TYR A 97 -2.33 -9.43 -10.18
C TYR A 97 -2.51 -7.90 -10.23
N LEU A 98 -2.56 -7.23 -9.08
CA LEU A 98 -2.64 -5.76 -9.01
C LEU A 98 -1.33 -5.09 -9.43
N ASP A 99 -0.19 -5.73 -9.17
CA ASP A 99 1.11 -5.21 -9.60
C ASP A 99 1.17 -5.16 -11.14
N LEU A 100 0.70 -6.22 -11.80
CA LEU A 100 0.60 -6.27 -13.27
C LEU A 100 -0.34 -5.19 -13.83
N GLU A 101 -1.46 -4.93 -13.17
CA GLU A 101 -2.40 -3.89 -13.60
C GLU A 101 -1.81 -2.49 -13.45
N ALA A 102 -1.05 -2.24 -12.38
CA ALA A 102 -0.35 -0.98 -12.19
C ALA A 102 0.76 -0.77 -13.23
N GLU A 103 1.54 -1.81 -13.51
CA GLU A 103 2.63 -1.77 -14.51
C GLU A 103 2.10 -1.49 -15.92
N LYS A 104 0.98 -2.10 -16.33
CA LYS A 104 0.31 -1.80 -17.60
C LYS A 104 -0.08 -0.33 -17.73
N ARG A 105 -0.39 0.32 -16.62
CA ARG A 105 -0.74 1.76 -16.54
C ARG A 105 0.50 2.66 -16.41
N GLY A 106 1.70 2.10 -16.44
CA GLY A 106 2.96 2.86 -16.38
C GLY A 106 3.40 3.21 -14.95
N TYR A 107 2.81 2.60 -13.93
CA TYR A 107 3.23 2.79 -12.55
C TYR A 107 4.26 1.75 -12.14
N ARG A 108 5.20 2.16 -11.29
CA ARG A 108 6.21 1.25 -10.72
C ARG A 108 5.98 1.02 -9.23
N ARG A 109 6.42 -0.13 -8.76
CA ARG A 109 6.38 -0.44 -7.34
C ARG A 109 7.25 0.52 -6.54
N GLY A 110 6.82 0.86 -5.33
CA GLY A 110 7.57 1.74 -4.44
C GLY A 110 8.81 1.08 -3.83
N CYS A 111 8.68 -0.16 -3.35
CA CYS A 111 9.74 -0.94 -2.75
C CYS A 111 10.22 -2.06 -3.69
N ARG A 112 11.47 -2.50 -3.50
CA ARG A 112 11.97 -3.74 -4.12
C ARG A 112 11.45 -4.93 -3.33
N THR A 113 10.97 -5.94 -4.02
CA THR A 113 10.65 -7.24 -3.41
C THR A 113 11.57 -8.31 -3.98
N VAL A 114 11.61 -9.48 -3.34
CA VAL A 114 12.48 -10.59 -3.79
C VAL A 114 12.16 -11.03 -5.23
N PHE A 115 11.01 -10.62 -5.76
CA PHE A 115 10.50 -10.96 -7.09
C PHE A 115 10.52 -9.77 -8.08
N SER A 116 11.10 -8.60 -7.74
CA SER A 116 11.28 -7.44 -8.64
C SER A 116 12.45 -6.52 -8.31
#